data_AF-X1DQ69-F1
#
_entry.id   AF-X1DQ69-F1
#
_cell.length_a   1.000
_cell.length_b   1.000
_cell.length_c   1.000
_cell.angle_alpha   90.00
_cell.angle_beta   90.00
_cell.angle_gamma   90.00
#
_symmetry.space_group_name_H-M   'P 1'
#
loop_
_entity.id
_entity.type
_entity.pdbx_description
1 polymer ?
#
loop_
_entity_poly.entity_id
_entity_poly.type
_entity_poly.pdbx_seq_one_letter_code
_entity_poly.pdbx_strand_id
1 'polypeptide(L)' 'MAGLCGIAQDRLDPLGYVFVRGELWKARVIEGGVIEKGENVLVKGSRGLTLLVKIEDEDRITERS' A
#
# COMPACT_ATOMS: atom_id res chain seq x y z
N MET A 1 -2.12 -10.19 5.93
CA MET A 1 -1.28 -9.06 5.48
C MET A 1 -1.84 -7.69 5.86
N ALA A 2 -3.06 -7.56 6.40
CA ALA A 2 -3.55 -6.27 6.88
C ALA A 2 -2.61 -5.70 7.97
N GLY A 3 -2.35 -4.38 7.91
CA GLY A 3 -1.44 -3.67 8.81
C GLY A 3 0.04 -3.69 8.40
N LEU A 4 0.39 -4.34 7.29
CA LEU A 4 1.76 -4.32 6.76
C LEU A 4 1.99 -3.11 5.85
N CYS A 5 3.20 -2.58 5.89
CA CYS A 5 3.67 -1.55 4.99
C CYS A 5 4.41 -2.20 3.80
N GLY A 6 4.36 -1.52 2.66
CA GLY A 6 5.09 -1.91 1.46
C GLY A 6 5.39 -0.71 0.59
N ILE A 7 6.02 -0.98 -0.55
CA ILE A 7 6.40 0.06 -1.51
C ILE A 7 5.68 -0.21 -2.83
N ALA A 8 5.11 0.83 -3.44
CA ALA A 8 4.58 0.76 -4.79
C ALA A 8 5.71 0.45 -5.78
N GLN A 9 5.63 -0.70 -6.46
CA GLN A 9 6.66 -1.11 -7.42
C GLN A 9 6.48 -0.44 -8.79
N ASP A 10 5.23 -0.08 -9.09
CA ASP A 10 4.75 0.67 -10.25
C ASP A 10 3.70 1.70 -9.79
N ARG A 11 3.21 2.54 -10.71
CA ARG A 11 2.07 3.43 -10.44
C ARG A 11 0.79 2.61 -10.25
N LEU A 12 0.04 2.85 -9.17
CA LEU A 12 -1.25 2.22 -8.92
C LEU A 12 -2.39 3.19 -9.27
N ASP A 13 -3.12 2.88 -10.35
CA ASP A 13 -4.32 3.62 -10.79
C ASP A 13 -5.36 2.66 -11.39
N PRO A 14 -6.38 2.23 -10.63
CA PRO A 14 -6.28 1.93 -9.20
C PRO A 14 -5.51 0.62 -8.95
N LEU A 15 -5.06 -0.09 -9.99
CA LEU A 15 -4.35 -1.37 -9.89
C LEU A 15 -2.87 -1.21 -10.19
N GLY A 16 -2.05 -2.03 -9.52
CA GLY A 16 -0.61 -2.11 -9.76
C GLY A 16 0.02 -3.21 -8.93
N TYR A 17 1.33 -3.12 -8.73
CA TYR A 17 2.08 -4.05 -7.90
C TYR A 17 2.78 -3.34 -6.75
N VAL A 18 2.84 -4.02 -5.62
CA VAL A 18 3.51 -3.55 -4.40
C VAL A 18 4.48 -4.60 -3.92
N PHE A 19 5.58 -4.17 -3.32
CA PHE A 19 6.54 -5.04 -2.68
C PHE A 19 6.30 -5.03 -1.16
N VAL A 20 5.92 -6.17 -0.60
CA VAL A 20 5.60 -6.34 0.83
C VAL A 20 6.39 -7.52 1.36
N ARG A 21 7.23 -7.30 2.37
CA ARG A 21 8.03 -8.36 3.04
C ARG A 21 8.82 -9.28 2.10
N GLY A 22 9.40 -8.75 1.03
CA GLY A 22 10.19 -9.55 0.10
C GLY A 22 9.39 -10.19 -1.04
N GLU A 23 8.07 -9.97 -1.08
CA GLU A 23 7.19 -10.55 -2.09
C GLU A 23 6.52 -9.46 -2.95
N LEU A 24 6.41 -9.73 -4.24
CA LEU A 24 5.66 -8.90 -5.18
C LEU A 24 4.18 -9.32 -5.20
N TRP A 25 3.30 -8.38 -4.86
CA TRP A 25 1.87 -8.62 -4.75
C TRP A 25 1.07 -7.70 -5.68
N LYS A 26 0.00 -8.22 -6.29
CA LYS A 26 -0.99 -7.39 -6.97
C LYS A 26 -1.76 -6.57 -5.93
N ALA A 27 -1.95 -5.29 -6.18
CA ALA A 27 -2.63 -4.38 -5.27
C ALA A 27 -3.67 -3.51 -5.98
N ARG A 28 -4.66 -3.07 -5.20
CA ARG A 28 -5.69 -2.11 -5.60
C ARG A 28 -5.82 -0.99 -4.56
N VAL A 29 -5.82 0.25 -5.02
CA VAL A 29 -6.11 1.45 -4.21
C VAL A 29 -7.59 1.47 -3.84
N ILE A 30 -7.89 1.69 -2.55
CA ILE A 30 -9.27 1.67 -2.03
C ILE A 30 -9.84 3.03 -1.62
N GLU A 31 -9.02 4.05 -1.34
CA GLU A 31 -9.50 5.38 -0.90
C GLU A 31 -9.57 6.41 -2.04
N GLY A 32 -9.51 5.94 -3.30
CA GLY A 32 -9.38 6.82 -4.47
C GLY A 32 -7.97 7.42 -4.58
N GLY A 33 -7.69 8.07 -5.71
CA GLY A 33 -6.37 8.61 -5.99
C GLY A 33 -5.39 7.62 -6.62
N VAL A 34 -4.17 8.10 -6.79
CA VAL A 34 -3.06 7.41 -7.46
C VAL A 34 -1.93 7.28 -6.46
N ILE A 35 -1.25 6.14 -6.49
CA ILE A 35 0.00 5.95 -5.76
C ILE A 35 1.11 5.83 -6.80
N GLU A 36 2.06 6.75 -6.77
CA GLU A 36 3.19 6.75 -7.67
C GLU A 36 4.22 5.68 -7.27
N LYS A 37 5.02 5.27 -8.25
CA LYS A 37 6.09 4.29 -8.01
C LYS A 37 7.05 4.80 -6.93
N GLY A 38 7.37 3.93 -5.98
CA GLY A 38 8.27 4.21 -4.87
C GLY A 38 7.58 4.76 -3.62
N GLU A 39 6.31 5.12 -3.69
CA GLU A 39 5.57 5.59 -2.50
C GLU A 39 5.24 4.46 -1.54
N ASN A 40 5.18 4.79 -0.25
CA ASN A 40 4.81 3.86 0.81
C ASN A 40 3.30 3.61 0.81
N VAL A 41 2.94 2.34 0.99
CA VAL A 41 1.56 1.90 1.06
C VAL A 41 1.29 1.12 2.33
N LEU A 42 0.09 1.31 2.87
CA LEU A 42 -0.44 0.51 3.98
C LEU A 42 -1.47 -0.49 3.46
N VAL A 43 -1.23 -1.77 3.71
CA VAL A 43 -2.17 -2.85 3.37
C VAL A 43 -3.33 -2.82 4.37
N LYS A 44 -4.54 -2.58 3.86
CA LYS A 44 -5.78 -2.59 4.64
C LYS A 44 -6.46 -3.95 4.66
N GLY A 45 -6.17 -4.80 3.68
CA GLY A 45 -6.73 -6.15 3.61
C GLY A 45 -6.37 -6.84 2.29
N SER A 46 -7.12 -7.88 1.96
CA SER A 46 -7.01 -8.55 0.67
C SER A 46 -8.37 -8.99 0.15
N ARG A 47 -8.49 -9.06 -1.18
CA ARG A 47 -9.61 -9.66 -1.89
C ARG A 47 -9.05 -10.70 -2.85
N GLY A 48 -9.13 -11.97 -2.46
CA GLY A 48 -8.43 -13.05 -3.16
C GLY A 48 -6.91 -12.80 -3.16
N LEU A 49 -6.29 -12.85 -4.33
CA LEU A 49 -4.85 -12.61 -4.53
C LEU A 49 -4.51 -11.14 -4.82
N THR A 50 -5.39 -10.20 -4.46
CA THR A 50 -5.16 -8.77 -4.61
C THR A 50 -5.19 -8.09 -3.25
N LEU A 51 -4.12 -7.39 -2.89
CA LEU A 51 -4.05 -6.58 -1.68
C LEU A 51 -4.85 -5.30 -1.86
N LEU A 52 -5.56 -4.90 -0.82
CA LEU A 52 -6.26 -3.62 -0.75
C LEU A 52 -5.35 -2.65 0.00
N VAL A 53 -4.96 -1.56 -0.65
CA VAL A 53 -3.93 -0.66 -0.15
C VAL A 53 -4.37 0.80 -0.20
N LYS A 54 -3.69 1.62 0.58
CA LYS A 54 -3.76 3.08 0.49
C LYS A 54 -2.39 3.70 0.74
N ILE A 55 -2.24 4.99 0.44
CA ILE A 55 -1.03 5.75 0.81
C ILE A 55 -0.82 5.62 2.31
N GLU A 56 0.41 5.31 2.69
CA GLU A 56 0.83 5.43 4.08
C GLU A 56 0.98 6.92 4.40
N ASP A 57 -0.08 7.50 4.96
CA ASP A 57 -0.06 8.87 5.46
C ASP A 57 0.89 8.92 6.67
N GLU A 58 1.95 9.71 6.56
CA GLU A 58 3.06 9.78 7.54
C GLU A 58 2.67 10.53 8.83
N ASP A 59 1.38 10.82 9.07
CA ASP A 59 0.89 11.45 10.30
C ASP A 59 0.72 10.45 11.47
N ARG A 60 1.80 9.75 11.81
CA ARG A 60 1.89 8.95 13.04
C ARG A 60 3.17 9.15 13.86
N ILE A 61 3.84 10.30 13.72
CA ILE A 61 4.87 10.75 14.66
C ILE A 61 4.39 12.00 15.39
N THR A 62 3.48 11.87 16.35
CA THR A 62 3.45 12.77 17.53
C THR A 62 2.71 12.19 18.73
N GLU A 63 3.00 10.97 19.19
CA GLU A 63 2.71 10.64 20.61
C GLU A 63 3.53 9.46 21.13
N ARG A 64 4.78 9.73 21.47
CA ARG A 64 5.53 9.07 22.55
C ARG A 64 6.59 10.03 23.08
N SER A 65 6.16 11.00 23.89
CA SER A 65 7.01 11.66 24.90
C SER A 65 6.90 10.90 26.22
#